data_AF-L9LPU0-F1
#
_entry.id   AF-L9LPU0-F1
#
_cell.length_a   1.000
_cell.length_b   1.000
_cell.length_c   1.000
_cell.angle_alpha   90.00
_cell.angle_beta   90.00
_cell.angle_gamma   90.00
#
_symmetry.space_group_name_H-M   'P 1'
#
loop_
_entity.id
_entity.type
_entity.pdbx_description
1 polymer ?
#
loop_
_entity_poly.entity_id
_entity_poly.type
_entity_poly.pdbx_seq_one_letter_code
_entity_poly.pdbx_strand_id
1 'polypeptide(L)'
;MIPYQIRATLLQLEPSTDLNWAKVLYEIFDEANIEVREEIDRQILKPKEIQWNRTENTFEFKITNSLETLKHRLDSERMRSIANKLSNSLHWLEQITDCVQIADYLENTLHQIDLIPVDDHLGLQREKLLIRRVFLQDVAKLVRNLNIHIHPNVRDLTVNQIKCFIIEVFIKQQLLGYWFKPLLTKSSNLFAHPFFKYFIVSEQKIRKFDIVNTSEFIYLIAPIQHFEQNPYSIRRFLFEEHIEYNNQIYLTGLVIDPKQISENAYRVQTDQLIQKMVTIQHQVHRDVIEIVQEFESFTENKLLPFLMQPLGMVGKNSDLVAQNHIKTIEQMLIANVLMPLRNAVKNDLSHLEEFEYLFMSVHRILSEILSHYRDFKEQPALFFNAHVQLFEYRLLAYLKLLEKRKDEIFIPMSKQEWQVMHERSQQPIKKLQEIMFDQAKDYNELQLYIQQLKHEQNQVKGSLLKKIVKGGKVEKDILQAKHATLLIKKQTYLDVLSVPKGLSKYSVFIEFESLTSLSELERHYAFPSGDNGIIRFPFLMKIPENLADFDFEAFHASMYMD
;
A
#
# COMPACT_ATOMS: atom_id res chain seq x y z
N MET A 1 4.78 -22.06 15.53
CA MET A 1 4.27 -20.79 14.96
C MET A 1 5.46 -19.85 14.79
N ILE A 2 5.61 -19.20 13.62
CA ILE A 2 6.70 -18.24 13.39
C ILE A 2 6.53 -17.02 14.32
N PRO A 3 7.52 -16.68 15.17
CA PRO A 3 7.48 -15.47 15.99
C PRO A 3 7.28 -14.20 15.16
N TYR A 4 6.56 -13.21 15.70
CA TYR A 4 6.24 -11.96 15.01
C TYR A 4 7.48 -11.23 14.48
N GLN A 5 8.52 -11.08 15.32
CA GLN A 5 9.75 -10.38 14.93
C GLN A 5 10.46 -11.06 13.77
N ILE A 6 10.55 -12.40 13.79
CA ILE A 6 11.11 -13.18 12.69
C ILE A 6 10.29 -12.97 11.41
N ARG A 7 8.95 -13.03 11.51
CA ARG A 7 8.06 -12.78 10.36
C ARG A 7 8.26 -11.38 9.78
N ALA A 8 8.25 -10.35 10.62
CA ALA A 8 8.43 -8.97 10.19
C ALA A 8 9.77 -8.77 9.45
N THR A 9 10.87 -9.31 9.99
CA THR A 9 12.18 -9.28 9.34
C THR A 9 12.17 -10.00 7.99
N LEU A 10 11.60 -11.21 7.92
CA LEU A 10 11.57 -12.00 6.69
C LEU A 10 10.64 -11.42 5.62
N LEU A 11 9.56 -10.72 6.00
CA LEU A 11 8.69 -10.03 5.04
C LEU A 11 9.38 -8.82 4.41
N GLN A 12 10.25 -8.12 5.17
CA GLN A 12 11.12 -7.06 4.63
C GLN A 12 12.31 -7.60 3.82
N LEU A 13 12.65 -8.89 3.92
CA LEU A 13 13.79 -9.46 3.21
C LEU A 13 13.53 -9.54 1.70
N GLU A 14 14.34 -8.88 0.89
CA GLU A 14 14.25 -8.87 -0.57
C GLU A 14 15.61 -9.29 -1.15
N PRO A 15 15.81 -10.58 -1.51
CA PRO A 15 17.09 -11.10 -1.98
C PRO A 15 17.65 -10.37 -3.22
N SER A 16 16.78 -9.75 -4.01
CA SER A 16 17.19 -8.96 -5.17
C SER A 16 17.93 -7.68 -4.78
N THR A 17 17.65 -7.10 -3.60
CA THR A 17 18.24 -5.87 -3.09
C THR A 17 19.25 -6.11 -1.96
N ASP A 18 18.91 -6.96 -1.01
CA ASP A 18 19.64 -7.11 0.25
C ASP A 18 20.94 -7.90 0.05
N LEU A 19 22.11 -7.30 0.26
CA LEU A 19 23.40 -7.97 0.03
C LEU A 19 23.59 -9.20 0.94
N ASN A 20 23.14 -9.12 2.18
CA ASN A 20 23.36 -10.14 3.21
C ASN A 20 22.16 -11.07 3.42
N TRP A 21 21.21 -11.14 2.48
CA TRP A 21 19.94 -11.83 2.68
C TRP A 21 20.09 -13.28 3.18
N ALA A 22 21.05 -14.02 2.61
CA ALA A 22 21.30 -15.41 2.99
C ALA A 22 21.83 -15.51 4.42
N LYS A 23 22.69 -14.58 4.84
CA LYS A 23 23.22 -14.51 6.21
C LYS A 23 22.09 -14.33 7.23
N VAL A 24 21.14 -13.44 6.95
CA VAL A 24 19.95 -13.24 7.80
C VAL A 24 19.16 -14.54 7.94
N LEU A 25 19.00 -15.30 6.84
CA LEU A 25 18.32 -16.60 6.89
C LEU A 25 19.10 -17.63 7.71
N TYR A 26 20.42 -17.71 7.56
CA TYR A 26 21.26 -18.60 8.38
C TYR A 26 21.11 -18.28 9.88
N GLU A 27 21.23 -17.01 10.27
CA GLU A 27 21.08 -16.58 11.67
C GLU A 27 19.71 -16.96 12.24
N ILE A 28 18.64 -16.72 11.48
CA ILE A 28 17.27 -17.11 11.90
C ILE A 28 17.12 -18.63 12.00
N PHE A 29 17.65 -19.37 11.03
CA PHE A 29 17.51 -20.83 10.99
C PHE A 29 18.33 -21.49 12.10
N ASP A 30 19.52 -21.00 12.41
CA ASP A 30 20.37 -21.54 13.47
C ASP A 30 19.67 -21.50 14.84
N GLU A 31 18.91 -20.45 15.13
CA GLU A 31 18.14 -20.32 16.38
C GLU A 31 16.77 -21.02 16.33
N ALA A 32 16.20 -21.22 15.14
CA ALA A 32 14.87 -21.81 14.97
C ALA A 32 14.88 -23.35 15.01
N ASN A 33 13.82 -23.95 15.58
CA ASN A 33 13.60 -25.40 15.49
C ASN A 33 13.10 -25.83 14.09
N ILE A 34 13.14 -27.13 13.81
CA ILE A 34 12.79 -27.66 12.47
C ILE A 34 11.36 -27.31 12.03
N GLU A 35 10.39 -27.36 12.95
CA GLU A 35 8.99 -27.03 12.66
C GLU A 35 8.82 -25.57 12.24
N VAL A 36 9.52 -24.65 12.90
CA VAL A 36 9.52 -23.22 12.54
C VAL A 36 10.21 -23.00 11.21
N ARG A 37 11.32 -23.69 10.93
CA ARG A 37 12.03 -23.62 9.64
C ARG A 37 11.15 -24.07 8.48
N GLU A 38 10.43 -25.19 8.64
CA GLU A 38 9.49 -25.68 7.62
C GLU A 38 8.33 -24.69 7.37
N GLU A 39 7.85 -24.04 8.43
CA GLU A 39 6.83 -23.01 8.29
C GLU A 39 7.35 -21.76 7.58
N ILE A 40 8.58 -21.32 7.90
CA ILE A 40 9.23 -20.20 7.22
C ILE A 40 9.40 -20.50 5.72
N ASP A 41 9.88 -21.70 5.39
CA ASP A 41 10.05 -22.15 4.00
C ASP A 41 8.73 -22.09 3.22
N ARG A 42 7.67 -22.69 3.78
CA ARG A 42 6.36 -22.76 3.15
C ARG A 42 5.72 -21.38 2.97
N GLN A 43 5.74 -20.54 4.00
CA GLN A 43 4.95 -19.30 4.04
C GLN A 43 5.68 -18.10 3.46
N ILE A 44 7.01 -18.04 3.55
CA ILE A 44 7.76 -16.81 3.27
C ILE A 44 8.81 -17.02 2.18
N LEU A 45 9.62 -18.08 2.29
CA LEU A 45 10.73 -18.28 1.34
C LEU A 45 10.24 -18.66 -0.06
N LYS A 46 9.36 -19.67 -0.18
CA LYS A 46 8.82 -20.11 -1.47
C LYS A 46 8.09 -19.00 -2.24
N PRO A 47 7.18 -18.21 -1.63
CA PRO A 47 6.57 -17.07 -2.32
C PRO A 47 7.56 -15.98 -2.78
N LYS A 48 8.74 -15.91 -2.16
CA LYS A 48 9.85 -15.02 -2.55
C LYS A 48 10.86 -15.70 -3.48
N GLU A 49 10.54 -16.89 -4.01
CA GLU A 49 11.42 -17.69 -4.88
C GLU A 49 12.77 -18.08 -4.24
N ILE A 50 12.83 -18.13 -2.92
CA ILE A 50 13.99 -18.61 -2.17
C ILE A 50 13.83 -20.11 -1.92
N GLN A 51 14.80 -20.91 -2.35
CA GLN A 51 14.85 -22.35 -2.14
C GLN A 51 15.73 -22.67 -0.93
N TRP A 52 15.21 -23.46 0.00
CA TRP A 52 15.96 -23.98 1.14
C TRP A 52 16.32 -25.45 0.93
N ASN A 53 17.61 -25.76 0.92
CA ASN A 53 18.12 -27.13 0.93
C ASN A 53 18.18 -27.63 2.37
N ARG A 54 17.25 -28.51 2.73
CA ARG A 54 17.15 -29.08 4.09
C ARG A 54 18.38 -29.88 4.53
N THR A 55 19.04 -30.56 3.60
CA THR A 55 20.16 -31.47 3.90
C THR A 55 21.43 -30.68 4.22
N GLU A 56 21.70 -29.66 3.43
CA GLU A 56 22.91 -28.83 3.56
C GLU A 56 22.66 -27.56 4.40
N ASN A 57 21.40 -27.31 4.76
CA ASN A 57 20.92 -26.07 5.36
C ASN A 57 21.29 -24.81 4.55
N THR A 58 21.39 -24.91 3.23
CA THR A 58 21.78 -23.81 2.35
C THR A 58 20.57 -23.15 1.70
N PHE A 59 20.73 -21.88 1.30
CA PHE A 59 19.68 -21.11 0.61
C PHE A 59 20.13 -20.71 -0.79
N GLU A 60 19.23 -20.86 -1.75
CA GLU A 60 19.45 -20.44 -3.12
C GLU A 60 18.33 -19.50 -3.58
N PHE A 61 18.70 -18.37 -4.18
CA PHE A 61 17.78 -17.46 -4.85
C PHE A 61 18.24 -17.30 -6.29
N LYS A 62 17.42 -17.76 -7.24
CA LYS A 62 17.67 -17.62 -8.67
C LYS A 62 16.68 -16.60 -9.23
N ILE A 63 17.20 -15.49 -9.74
CA ILE A 63 16.35 -14.51 -10.43
C ILE A 63 15.96 -15.10 -11.77
N THR A 64 14.74 -15.65 -11.83
CA THR A 64 14.24 -16.37 -13.02
C THR A 64 13.73 -15.44 -14.12
N ASN A 65 13.57 -14.15 -13.81
CA ASN A 65 12.95 -13.16 -14.68
C ASN A 65 13.88 -11.95 -14.85
N SER A 66 14.14 -11.60 -16.10
CA SER A 66 14.77 -10.35 -16.55
C SER A 66 13.86 -9.68 -17.58
N LEU A 67 14.03 -8.39 -17.86
CA LEU A 67 13.25 -7.74 -18.91
C LEU A 67 13.43 -8.42 -20.28
N GLU A 68 14.63 -8.93 -20.54
CA GLU A 68 14.96 -9.68 -21.77
C GLU A 68 14.11 -10.94 -21.93
N THR A 69 13.82 -11.64 -20.84
CA THR A 69 13.02 -12.88 -20.84
C THR A 69 11.54 -12.61 -20.66
N LEU A 70 11.17 -11.58 -19.89
CA LEU A 70 9.79 -11.21 -19.60
C LEU A 70 8.99 -10.89 -20.85
N LYS A 71 9.61 -10.25 -21.86
CA LYS A 71 8.94 -9.91 -23.12
C LYS A 71 8.36 -11.12 -23.88
N HIS A 72 8.80 -12.34 -23.57
CA HIS A 72 8.27 -13.56 -24.17
C HIS A 72 7.09 -14.17 -23.39
N ARG A 73 6.80 -13.66 -22.19
CA ARG A 73 5.73 -14.13 -21.29
C ARG A 73 4.53 -13.18 -21.19
N LEU A 74 4.66 -11.95 -21.69
CA LEU A 74 3.58 -10.97 -21.68
C LEU A 74 2.60 -11.26 -22.82
N ASP A 75 1.31 -11.20 -22.52
CA ASP A 75 0.22 -11.44 -23.46
C ASP A 75 0.04 -10.23 -24.40
N SER A 76 0.15 -9.00 -23.88
CA SER A 76 -0.05 -7.78 -24.66
C SER A 76 1.16 -7.40 -25.52
N GLU A 77 0.98 -7.23 -26.83
CA GLU A 77 2.03 -6.73 -27.75
C GLU A 77 2.58 -5.37 -27.31
N ARG A 78 1.71 -4.50 -26.80
CA ARG A 78 2.10 -3.19 -26.27
C ARG A 78 3.05 -3.32 -25.10
N MET A 79 2.72 -4.18 -24.13
CA MET A 79 3.56 -4.40 -22.95
C MET A 79 4.89 -5.07 -23.33
N ARG A 80 4.89 -5.99 -24.30
CA ARG A 80 6.12 -6.55 -24.89
C ARG A 80 7.03 -5.49 -25.48
N SER A 81 6.47 -4.55 -26.24
CA SER A 81 7.23 -3.44 -26.82
C SER A 81 7.86 -2.54 -25.75
N ILE A 82 7.12 -2.24 -24.68
CA ILE A 82 7.61 -1.45 -23.55
C ILE A 82 8.73 -2.18 -22.81
N ALA A 83 8.55 -3.45 -22.47
CA ALA A 83 9.58 -4.27 -21.82
C ALA A 83 10.88 -4.31 -22.65
N ASN A 84 10.76 -4.43 -23.98
CA ASN A 84 11.92 -4.40 -24.88
C ASN A 84 12.63 -3.03 -24.91
N LYS A 85 11.87 -1.93 -24.89
CA LYS A 85 12.47 -0.57 -24.81
C LYS A 85 13.20 -0.35 -23.49
N LEU A 86 12.61 -0.77 -22.37
CA LEU A 86 13.23 -0.68 -21.04
C LEU A 86 14.49 -1.55 -20.95
N SER A 87 14.45 -2.76 -21.51
CA SER A 87 15.62 -3.64 -21.59
C SER A 87 16.77 -2.94 -22.33
N ASN A 88 16.48 -2.34 -23.50
CA ASN A 88 17.49 -1.62 -24.27
C ASN A 88 18.00 -0.37 -23.55
N SER A 89 17.16 0.33 -22.78
CA SER A 89 17.59 1.53 -22.06
C SER A 89 18.50 1.21 -20.87
N LEU A 90 18.53 -0.02 -20.36
CA LEU A 90 19.48 -0.42 -19.31
C LEU A 90 20.93 -0.42 -19.80
N HIS A 91 21.17 -0.68 -21.09
CA HIS A 91 22.51 -0.54 -21.68
C HIS A 91 23.02 0.90 -21.66
N TRP A 92 22.13 1.89 -21.65
CA TRP A 92 22.55 3.28 -21.47
C TRP A 92 23.01 3.54 -20.03
N LEU A 93 22.28 3.01 -19.04
CA LEU A 93 22.63 3.12 -17.62
C LEU A 93 24.01 2.51 -17.31
N GLU A 94 24.41 1.44 -17.98
CA GLU A 94 25.74 0.82 -17.89
C GLU A 94 26.89 1.80 -18.17
N GLN A 95 26.65 2.82 -18.99
CA GLN A 95 27.67 3.76 -19.45
C GLN A 95 27.71 5.04 -18.59
N ILE A 96 26.73 5.26 -17.72
CA ILE A 96 26.67 6.45 -16.87
C ILE A 96 27.55 6.25 -15.66
N THR A 97 28.40 7.24 -15.39
CA THR A 97 29.24 7.28 -14.19
C THR A 97 28.81 8.33 -13.18
N ASP A 98 28.10 9.37 -13.62
CA ASP A 98 27.63 10.44 -12.74
C ASP A 98 26.45 10.00 -11.87
N CYS A 99 26.57 10.14 -10.54
CA CYS A 99 25.54 9.71 -9.60
C CYS A 99 24.20 10.45 -9.74
N VAL A 100 24.21 11.72 -10.13
CA VAL A 100 22.99 12.53 -10.31
C VAL A 100 22.26 12.09 -11.58
N GLN A 101 22.98 11.84 -12.67
CA GLN A 101 22.40 11.30 -13.90
C GLN A 101 21.80 9.90 -13.70
N ILE A 102 22.46 9.04 -12.90
CA ILE A 102 21.90 7.75 -12.50
C ILE A 102 20.58 7.96 -11.74
N ALA A 103 20.54 8.89 -10.79
CA ALA A 103 19.32 9.21 -10.03
C ALA A 103 18.19 9.69 -10.95
N ASP A 104 18.47 10.66 -11.81
CA ASP A 104 17.50 11.23 -12.76
C ASP A 104 16.98 10.15 -13.72
N TYR A 105 17.83 9.26 -14.23
CA TYR A 105 17.40 8.15 -15.07
C TYR A 105 16.42 7.23 -14.36
N LEU A 106 16.76 6.79 -13.15
CA LEU A 106 15.98 5.80 -12.40
C LEU A 106 14.63 6.35 -11.99
N GLU A 107 14.61 7.55 -11.41
CA GLU A 107 13.37 8.19 -10.96
C GLU A 107 12.45 8.53 -12.15
N ASN A 108 13.01 9.06 -13.26
CA ASN A 108 12.22 9.34 -14.46
C ASN A 108 11.69 8.06 -15.13
N THR A 109 12.51 7.01 -15.25
CA THR A 109 12.07 5.76 -15.89
C THR A 109 10.96 5.10 -15.10
N LEU A 110 11.03 5.10 -13.77
CA LEU A 110 9.94 4.60 -12.92
C LEU A 110 8.67 5.43 -13.09
N HIS A 111 8.78 6.76 -13.10
CA HIS A 111 7.64 7.63 -13.38
C HIS A 111 6.99 7.32 -14.73
N GLN A 112 7.78 7.10 -15.79
CA GLN A 112 7.25 6.72 -17.10
C GLN A 112 6.56 5.34 -17.09
N ILE A 113 7.08 4.37 -16.32
CA ILE A 113 6.42 3.08 -16.13
C ILE A 113 5.06 3.28 -15.44
N ASP A 114 5.01 4.11 -14.40
CA ASP A 114 3.78 4.41 -13.66
C ASP A 114 2.74 5.15 -14.53
N LEU A 115 3.16 5.86 -15.57
CA LEU A 115 2.29 6.54 -16.53
C LEU A 115 1.80 5.65 -17.70
N ILE A 116 2.25 4.40 -17.81
CA ILE A 116 1.74 3.47 -18.84
C ILE A 116 0.22 3.34 -18.67
N PRO A 117 -0.58 3.71 -19.68
CA PRO A 117 -2.03 3.61 -19.59
C PRO A 117 -2.47 2.17 -19.83
N VAL A 118 -3.37 1.73 -18.96
CA VAL A 118 -3.88 0.36 -18.85
C VAL A 118 -5.41 0.33 -18.87
N ASP A 119 -6.06 1.48 -19.03
CA ASP A 119 -7.49 1.68 -19.34
C ASP A 119 -8.45 0.73 -18.59
N ASP A 120 -8.42 0.76 -17.24
CA ASP A 120 -9.22 -0.08 -16.32
C ASP A 120 -9.15 -1.60 -16.55
N HIS A 121 -8.16 -2.08 -17.31
CA HIS A 121 -7.97 -3.49 -17.63
C HIS A 121 -7.04 -4.17 -16.61
N LEU A 122 -7.58 -5.06 -15.78
CA LEU A 122 -6.82 -5.74 -14.72
C LEU A 122 -5.60 -6.52 -15.25
N GLY A 123 -5.75 -7.23 -16.37
CA GLY A 123 -4.63 -7.95 -17.01
C GLY A 123 -3.45 -7.04 -17.37
N LEU A 124 -3.70 -5.91 -18.04
CA LEU A 124 -2.66 -4.94 -18.39
C LEU A 124 -2.04 -4.28 -17.14
N GLN A 125 -2.83 -4.01 -16.10
CA GLN A 125 -2.31 -3.51 -14.83
C GLN A 125 -1.35 -4.49 -14.17
N ARG A 126 -1.64 -5.80 -14.21
CA ARG A 126 -0.71 -6.84 -13.70
C ARG A 126 0.58 -6.90 -14.51
N GLU A 127 0.48 -6.88 -15.84
CA GLU A 127 1.66 -6.85 -16.72
C GLU A 127 2.53 -5.62 -16.44
N LYS A 128 1.92 -4.44 -16.25
CA LYS A 128 2.61 -3.20 -15.86
C LYS A 128 3.34 -3.35 -14.52
N LEU A 129 2.67 -3.86 -13.48
CA LEU A 129 3.29 -4.09 -12.17
C LEU A 129 4.44 -5.10 -12.26
N LEU A 130 4.31 -6.14 -13.09
CA LEU A 130 5.35 -7.13 -13.33
C LEU A 130 6.57 -6.51 -14.04
N ILE A 131 6.34 -5.72 -15.10
CA ILE A 131 7.40 -4.95 -15.78
C ILE A 131 8.14 -4.05 -14.77
N ARG A 132 7.39 -3.29 -13.97
CA ARG A 132 7.95 -2.40 -12.95
C ARG A 132 8.84 -3.16 -11.95
N ARG A 133 8.37 -4.30 -11.44
CA ARG A 133 9.10 -5.15 -10.50
C ARG A 133 10.40 -5.70 -11.10
N VAL A 134 10.32 -6.27 -12.30
CA VAL A 134 11.49 -6.87 -12.97
C VAL A 134 12.51 -5.81 -13.37
N PHE A 135 12.07 -4.64 -13.84
CA PHE A 135 12.94 -3.50 -14.10
C PHE A 135 13.74 -3.10 -12.85
N LEU A 136 13.08 -2.92 -11.71
CA LEU A 136 13.74 -2.58 -10.44
C LEU A 136 14.77 -3.64 -10.01
N GLN A 137 14.45 -4.92 -10.20
CA GLN A 137 15.36 -6.03 -9.88
C GLN A 137 16.59 -6.06 -10.80
N ASP A 138 16.42 -5.81 -12.09
CA ASP A 138 17.54 -5.76 -13.05
C ASP A 138 18.42 -4.54 -12.80
N VAL A 139 17.83 -3.38 -12.50
CA VAL A 139 18.57 -2.18 -12.06
C VAL A 139 19.37 -2.47 -10.80
N ALA A 140 18.77 -3.13 -9.79
CA ALA A 140 19.48 -3.43 -8.54
C ALA A 140 20.74 -4.26 -8.79
N LYS A 141 20.69 -5.26 -9.68
CA LYS A 141 21.88 -6.02 -10.10
C LYS A 141 22.90 -5.12 -10.79
N LEU A 142 22.45 -4.25 -11.68
CA LEU A 142 23.33 -3.41 -12.49
C LEU A 142 24.08 -2.38 -11.63
N VAL A 143 23.36 -1.67 -10.75
CA VAL A 143 23.93 -0.60 -9.88
C VAL A 143 25.07 -1.12 -9.01
N ARG A 144 25.02 -2.39 -8.57
CA ARG A 144 26.13 -3.01 -7.82
C ARG A 144 27.46 -2.91 -8.56
N ASN A 145 27.44 -3.04 -9.88
CA ASN A 145 28.61 -3.09 -10.73
C ASN A 145 28.98 -1.75 -11.40
N LEU A 146 28.13 -0.72 -11.27
CA LEU A 146 28.40 0.58 -11.89
C LEU A 146 29.64 1.25 -11.28
N ASN A 147 30.39 1.96 -12.11
CA ASN A 147 31.47 2.84 -11.66
C ASN A 147 30.90 4.23 -11.42
N ILE A 148 30.71 4.61 -10.15
CA ILE A 148 30.07 5.87 -9.79
C ILE A 148 31.11 6.92 -9.41
N HIS A 149 31.03 8.09 -10.04
CA HIS A 149 31.74 9.29 -9.65
C HIS A 149 30.88 10.11 -8.67
N ILE A 150 31.52 10.59 -7.61
CA ILE A 150 30.87 11.31 -6.51
C ILE A 150 31.36 12.74 -6.52
N HIS A 151 30.41 13.67 -6.51
CA HIS A 151 30.69 15.09 -6.33
C HIS A 151 31.10 15.37 -4.88
N PRO A 152 32.08 16.26 -4.63
CA PRO A 152 32.42 16.70 -3.28
C PRO A 152 31.17 17.19 -2.54
N ASN A 153 31.00 16.74 -1.30
CA ASN A 153 29.82 17.02 -0.48
C ASN A 153 30.22 17.03 1.01
N VAL A 154 29.47 17.72 1.88
CA VAL A 154 29.88 17.86 3.30
C VAL A 154 29.76 16.57 4.11
N ARG A 155 29.12 15.55 3.54
CA ARG A 155 28.92 14.23 4.15
C ARG A 155 30.05 13.26 3.82
N ASP A 156 30.96 13.61 2.91
CA ASP A 156 32.03 12.76 2.38
C ASP A 156 31.53 11.36 1.97
N LEU A 157 30.39 11.32 1.26
CA LEU A 157 29.77 10.06 0.84
C LEU A 157 30.71 9.19 -0.01
N THR A 158 30.70 7.88 0.27
CA THR A 158 31.45 6.88 -0.50
C THR A 158 30.59 6.20 -1.56
N VAL A 159 31.25 5.55 -2.53
CA VAL A 159 30.56 4.85 -3.63
C VAL A 159 29.67 3.73 -3.10
N ASN A 160 30.14 3.00 -2.09
CA ASN A 160 29.39 1.91 -1.48
C ASN A 160 28.14 2.43 -0.76
N GLN A 161 28.23 3.57 -0.07
CA GLN A 161 27.07 4.18 0.60
C GLN A 161 26.03 4.67 -0.40
N ILE A 162 26.44 5.20 -1.57
CA ILE A 162 25.48 5.62 -2.61
C ILE A 162 24.83 4.39 -3.26
N LYS A 163 25.60 3.36 -3.62
CA LYS A 163 25.06 2.11 -4.19
C LYS A 163 24.08 1.44 -3.23
N CYS A 164 24.45 1.32 -1.96
CA CYS A 164 23.61 0.73 -0.93
C CYS A 164 22.33 1.55 -0.73
N PHE A 165 22.38 2.88 -0.78
CA PHE A 165 21.18 3.71 -0.71
C PHE A 165 20.24 3.44 -1.90
N ILE A 166 20.77 3.46 -3.13
CA ILE A 166 19.97 3.21 -4.33
C ILE A 166 19.29 1.83 -4.25
N ILE A 167 20.01 0.80 -3.82
CA ILE A 167 19.54 -0.59 -3.85
C ILE A 167 18.64 -0.93 -2.66
N GLU A 168 19.14 -0.74 -1.43
CA GLU A 168 18.50 -1.23 -0.21
C GLU A 168 17.56 -0.20 0.45
N VAL A 169 17.59 1.07 0.02
CA VAL A 169 16.65 2.10 0.47
C VAL A 169 15.66 2.42 -0.65
N PHE A 170 16.12 3.03 -1.75
CA PHE A 170 15.22 3.50 -2.81
C PHE A 170 14.53 2.35 -3.56
N ILE A 171 15.27 1.46 -4.22
CA ILE A 171 14.67 0.36 -5.01
C ILE A 171 13.81 -0.54 -4.12
N LYS A 172 14.29 -0.87 -2.92
CA LYS A 172 13.54 -1.66 -1.94
C LYS A 172 12.24 -0.98 -1.54
N GLN A 173 12.26 0.32 -1.26
CA GLN A 173 11.04 1.07 -0.98
C GLN A 173 10.10 1.11 -2.19
N GLN A 174 10.63 1.23 -3.40
CA GLN A 174 9.82 1.19 -4.63
C GLN A 174 9.18 -0.19 -4.87
N LEU A 175 9.82 -1.28 -4.46
CA LEU A 175 9.27 -2.64 -4.53
C LEU A 175 8.20 -2.89 -3.48
N LEU A 176 8.40 -2.39 -2.25
CA LEU A 176 7.53 -2.65 -1.10
C LEU A 176 6.42 -1.60 -0.92
N GLY A 177 6.55 -0.37 -1.41
CA GLY A 177 5.53 0.67 -1.24
C GLY A 177 5.25 0.98 0.23
N TYR A 178 3.97 1.05 0.63
CA TYR A 178 3.56 1.21 2.03
C TYR A 178 3.98 0.06 2.94
N TRP A 179 4.46 -1.05 2.38
CA TRP A 179 4.95 -2.19 3.15
C TRP A 179 6.41 -2.02 3.56
N PHE A 180 7.12 -1.02 3.03
CA PHE A 180 8.49 -0.69 3.44
C PHE A 180 8.49 -0.16 4.89
N LYS A 181 9.34 -0.73 5.75
CA LYS A 181 9.37 -0.39 7.18
C LYS A 181 10.69 0.23 7.59
N PRO A 182 10.70 1.53 7.94
CA PRO A 182 11.72 2.08 8.81
C PRO A 182 11.78 1.31 10.13
N LEU A 183 12.96 1.26 10.75
CA LEU A 183 13.13 0.65 12.06
C LEU A 183 12.35 1.42 13.13
N LEU A 184 11.54 0.68 13.90
CA LEU A 184 10.98 1.19 15.15
C LEU A 184 12.02 1.19 16.26
N THR A 185 11.95 2.21 17.10
CA THR A 185 12.89 2.44 18.23
C THR A 185 12.88 1.33 19.28
N LYS A 186 11.82 0.52 19.35
CA LYS A 186 11.61 -0.50 20.39
C LYS A 186 11.87 -1.95 19.94
N SER A 187 12.08 -2.20 18.65
CA SER A 187 12.07 -3.57 18.10
C SER A 187 13.40 -4.07 17.55
N SER A 188 14.45 -3.24 17.52
CA SER A 188 15.74 -3.61 16.91
C SER A 188 16.87 -3.81 17.92
N ASN A 189 17.67 -4.87 17.71
CA ASN A 189 18.93 -5.12 18.42
C ASN A 189 19.92 -3.96 18.26
N LEU A 190 19.77 -3.12 17.23
CA LEU A 190 20.56 -1.91 17.02
C LEU A 190 20.51 -0.97 18.24
N PHE A 191 19.36 -0.88 18.91
CA PHE A 191 19.16 -0.04 20.09
C PHE A 191 19.73 -0.66 21.39
N ALA A 192 20.41 -1.81 21.31
CA ALA A 192 21.23 -2.29 22.42
C ALA A 192 22.46 -1.40 22.62
N HIS A 193 23.00 -0.81 21.55
CA HIS A 193 24.18 0.06 21.64
C HIS A 193 23.80 1.47 22.15
N PRO A 194 24.52 2.04 23.15
CA PRO A 194 24.14 3.30 23.80
C PRO A 194 23.98 4.50 22.85
N PHE A 195 24.82 4.58 21.81
CA PHE A 195 24.72 5.66 20.81
C PHE A 195 23.35 5.69 20.13
N PHE A 196 22.81 4.53 19.74
CA PHE A 196 21.48 4.49 19.13
C PHE A 196 20.40 4.71 20.18
N LYS A 197 20.49 4.01 21.31
CA LYS A 197 19.48 4.04 22.38
C LYS A 197 19.23 5.43 22.95
N TYR A 198 20.30 6.21 23.15
CA TYR A 198 20.21 7.49 23.84
C TYR A 198 20.31 8.67 22.89
N PHE A 199 21.31 8.69 22.01
CA PHE A 199 21.57 9.84 21.14
C PHE A 199 20.69 9.84 19.88
N ILE A 200 20.71 8.78 19.07
CA ILE A 200 19.89 8.75 17.85
C ILE A 200 18.39 8.84 18.18
N VAL A 201 17.92 8.16 19.21
CA VAL A 201 16.51 8.26 19.64
C VAL A 201 16.13 9.66 20.12
N SER A 202 17.02 10.37 20.84
CA SER A 202 16.72 11.75 21.25
C SER A 202 16.64 12.68 20.04
N GLU A 203 17.57 12.54 19.11
CA GLU A 203 17.61 13.31 17.88
C GLU A 203 16.39 13.03 16.98
N GLN A 204 15.97 11.76 16.89
CA GLN A 204 14.79 11.37 16.13
C GLN A 204 13.50 12.00 16.67
N LYS A 205 13.35 12.15 18.00
CA LYS A 205 12.17 12.80 18.59
C LYS A 205 12.05 14.27 18.18
N ILE A 206 13.18 14.96 18.03
CA ILE A 206 13.25 16.37 17.65
C ILE A 206 13.08 16.51 16.14
N ARG A 207 13.84 15.74 15.36
CA ARG A 207 13.98 15.94 13.90
C ARG A 207 13.01 15.10 13.07
N LYS A 208 12.39 14.09 13.68
CA LYS A 208 11.38 13.19 13.08
C LYS A 208 11.87 12.50 11.81
N PHE A 209 13.16 12.15 11.74
CA PHE A 209 13.71 11.35 10.64
C PHE A 209 13.33 9.87 10.76
N ASP A 210 13.25 9.18 9.63
CA ASP A 210 13.16 7.73 9.58
C ASP A 210 14.54 7.09 9.73
N ILE A 211 14.60 5.90 10.33
CA ILE A 211 15.83 5.11 10.45
C ILE A 211 15.69 3.89 9.56
N VAL A 212 16.51 3.78 8.52
CA VAL A 212 16.52 2.62 7.61
C VAL A 212 17.79 1.82 7.84
N ASN A 213 17.64 0.57 8.26
CA ASN A 213 18.76 -0.34 8.44
C ASN A 213 18.94 -1.21 7.20
N THR A 214 20.16 -1.24 6.70
CA THR A 214 20.56 -2.01 5.52
C THR A 214 21.57 -3.07 5.91
N SER A 215 22.07 -3.82 4.93
CA SER A 215 23.07 -4.87 5.12
C SER A 215 24.38 -4.35 5.71
N GLU A 216 24.75 -3.10 5.41
CA GLU A 216 26.05 -2.53 5.76
C GLU A 216 25.98 -1.20 6.52
N PHE A 217 24.96 -0.38 6.24
CA PHE A 217 24.85 0.98 6.76
C PHE A 217 23.48 1.24 7.40
N ILE A 218 23.39 2.33 8.16
CA ILE A 218 22.13 2.85 8.68
C ILE A 218 21.91 4.23 8.08
N TYR A 219 20.75 4.45 7.49
CA TYR A 219 20.39 5.73 6.90
C TYR A 219 19.38 6.47 7.77
N LEU A 220 19.65 7.74 8.03
CA LEU A 220 18.71 8.65 8.67
C LEU A 220 18.06 9.49 7.56
N ILE A 221 16.75 9.40 7.39
CA ILE A 221 16.02 10.05 6.29
C ILE A 221 15.17 11.17 6.85
N ALA A 222 15.50 12.41 6.52
CA ALA A 222 14.73 13.57 6.97
C ALA A 222 13.30 13.50 6.41
N PRO A 223 12.30 14.01 7.14
CA PRO A 223 10.92 14.00 6.66
C PRO A 223 10.74 14.98 5.48
N ILE A 224 9.69 14.79 4.68
CA ILE A 224 9.37 15.66 3.53
C ILE A 224 8.49 16.84 3.94
N GLN A 225 8.62 17.96 3.22
CA GLN A 225 7.79 19.14 3.43
C GLN A 225 6.47 19.07 2.64
N HIS A 226 6.48 18.36 1.52
CA HIS A 226 5.33 18.21 0.63
C HIS A 226 5.10 16.75 0.32
N PHE A 227 3.84 16.32 0.38
CA PHE A 227 3.41 14.94 0.19
C PHE A 227 3.86 14.31 -1.15
N GLU A 228 3.93 15.12 -2.21
CA GLU A 228 4.28 14.70 -3.56
C GLU A 228 5.76 14.26 -3.66
N GLN A 229 6.57 14.62 -2.66
CA GLN A 229 7.98 14.24 -2.61
C GLN A 229 8.14 12.81 -2.10
N ASN A 230 9.04 12.04 -2.72
CA ASN A 230 9.45 10.76 -2.14
C ASN A 230 10.53 11.02 -1.06
N PRO A 231 10.31 10.67 0.22
CA PRO A 231 11.33 10.82 1.25
C PRO A 231 12.62 10.07 0.93
N TYR A 232 12.51 8.95 0.22
CA TYR A 232 13.61 8.04 -0.12
C TYR A 232 14.18 8.28 -1.53
N SER A 233 13.87 9.42 -2.16
CA SER A 233 14.44 9.79 -3.47
C SER A 233 15.98 9.78 -3.43
N ILE A 234 16.59 9.21 -4.46
CA ILE A 234 18.04 9.20 -4.66
C ILE A 234 18.51 10.63 -4.86
N ARG A 235 17.80 11.37 -5.71
CA ARG A 235 18.10 12.77 -6.01
C ARG A 235 18.11 13.59 -4.72
N ARG A 236 17.05 13.47 -3.92
CA ARG A 236 16.93 14.15 -2.63
C ARG A 236 18.08 13.78 -1.70
N PHE A 237 18.44 12.51 -1.61
CA PHE A 237 19.56 12.06 -0.78
C PHE A 237 20.91 12.62 -1.26
N LEU A 238 21.16 12.71 -2.56
CA LEU A 238 22.44 13.21 -3.09
C LEU A 238 22.60 14.73 -2.91
N PHE A 239 21.53 15.51 -3.00
CA PHE A 239 21.61 16.97 -2.91
C PHE A 239 21.79 17.51 -1.48
N GLU A 240 22.47 18.65 -1.40
CA GLU A 240 22.65 19.46 -0.20
C GLU A 240 22.00 20.82 -0.45
N GLU A 241 21.12 21.26 0.45
CA GLU A 241 20.40 22.53 0.30
C GLU A 241 21.27 23.67 0.84
N HIS A 242 21.75 24.53 -0.06
CA HIS A 242 22.56 25.69 0.28
C HIS A 242 21.70 26.95 0.43
N ILE A 243 21.65 27.51 1.64
CA ILE A 243 21.03 28.82 1.88
C ILE A 243 22.11 29.89 1.83
N GLU A 244 22.16 30.62 0.70
CA GLU A 244 23.19 31.63 0.40
C GLU A 244 23.32 32.71 1.49
N TYR A 245 22.20 33.13 2.10
CA TYR A 245 22.18 34.23 3.06
C TYR A 245 22.96 33.96 4.35
N ASN A 246 22.99 32.71 4.83
CA ASN A 246 23.65 32.33 6.09
C ASN A 246 24.79 31.33 5.90
N ASN A 247 25.16 30.99 4.66
CA ASN A 247 26.10 29.91 4.34
C ASN A 247 25.79 28.59 5.08
N GLN A 248 24.49 28.32 5.26
CA GLN A 248 24.00 27.12 5.93
C GLN A 248 23.72 26.03 4.91
N ILE A 249 24.03 24.79 5.28
CA ILE A 249 23.82 23.60 4.48
C ILE A 249 22.82 22.73 5.23
N TYR A 250 21.73 22.37 4.56
CA TYR A 250 20.73 21.46 5.07
C TYR A 250 20.78 20.11 4.38
N LEU A 251 20.61 19.05 5.17
CA LEU A 251 20.76 17.67 4.74
C LEU A 251 19.42 16.93 4.86
N THR A 252 19.08 16.21 3.80
CA THR A 252 17.84 15.42 3.69
C THR A 252 18.04 13.96 4.07
N GLY A 253 19.30 13.51 4.14
CA GLY A 253 19.65 12.19 4.61
C GLY A 253 21.11 12.05 5.02
N LEU A 254 21.36 11.19 5.99
CA LEU A 254 22.67 10.86 6.52
C LEU A 254 22.91 9.36 6.48
N VAL A 255 24.18 8.99 6.45
CA VAL A 255 24.63 7.60 6.53
C VAL A 255 25.50 7.41 7.77
N ILE A 256 25.20 6.38 8.54
CA ILE A 256 25.95 5.94 9.70
C ILE A 256 26.57 4.58 9.36
N ASP A 257 27.89 4.48 9.49
CA ASP A 257 28.64 3.22 9.41
C ASP A 257 28.73 2.62 10.82
N PRO A 258 28.02 1.52 11.11
CA PRO A 258 28.04 0.87 12.42
C PRO A 258 29.44 0.49 12.89
N LYS A 259 30.37 0.22 11.96
CA LYS A 259 31.74 -0.21 12.26
C LYS A 259 32.58 0.94 12.84
N GLN A 260 32.28 2.19 12.48
CA GLN A 260 33.03 3.38 12.91
C GLN A 260 32.44 4.06 14.15
N ILE A 261 31.26 3.64 14.61
CA ILE A 261 30.59 4.24 15.78
C ILE A 261 31.43 4.16 17.04
N SER A 262 32.36 3.22 17.17
CA SER A 262 33.24 3.17 18.36
C SER A 262 34.24 4.33 18.41
N GLU A 263 34.46 5.03 17.31
CA GLU A 263 35.43 6.12 17.18
C GLU A 263 34.82 7.48 17.58
N ASN A 264 35.51 8.20 18.47
CA ASN A 264 34.99 9.48 18.97
C ASN A 264 34.93 10.56 17.88
N ALA A 265 35.95 10.64 17.01
CA ALA A 265 35.98 11.60 15.91
C ALA A 265 34.78 11.41 14.97
N TYR A 266 34.46 10.16 14.63
CA TYR A 266 33.30 9.82 13.82
C TYR A 266 31.97 10.23 14.47
N ARG A 267 31.82 10.02 15.80
CA ARG A 267 30.63 10.47 16.55
C ARG A 267 30.47 11.98 16.53
N VAL A 268 31.56 12.73 16.72
CA VAL A 268 31.53 14.20 16.70
C VAL A 268 31.15 14.72 15.32
N GLN A 269 31.71 14.15 14.26
CA GLN A 269 31.34 14.49 12.89
C GLN A 269 29.86 14.15 12.61
N THR A 270 29.40 12.98 13.07
CA THR A 270 28.01 12.56 12.91
C THR A 270 27.04 13.51 13.61
N ASP A 271 27.35 13.95 14.83
CA ASP A 271 26.55 14.95 15.55
C ASP A 271 26.46 16.26 14.76
N GLN A 272 27.60 16.78 14.28
CA GLN A 272 27.63 17.99 13.45
C GLN A 272 26.76 17.86 12.19
N LEU A 273 26.75 16.69 11.56
CA LEU A 273 25.91 16.42 10.39
C LEU A 273 24.42 16.29 10.75
N ILE A 274 24.08 15.68 11.89
CA ILE A 274 22.69 15.57 12.37
C ILE A 274 22.12 16.96 12.68
N GLN A 275 22.93 17.87 13.23
CA GLN A 275 22.48 19.25 13.45
C GLN A 275 22.10 19.99 12.16
N LYS A 276 22.60 19.55 11.00
CA LYS A 276 22.27 20.07 9.67
C LYS A 276 21.05 19.41 9.02
N MET A 277 20.42 18.41 9.63
CA MET A 277 19.25 17.76 9.02
C MET A 277 18.02 18.67 9.01
N VAL A 278 17.24 18.60 7.93
CA VAL A 278 15.96 19.30 7.79
C VAL A 278 14.95 18.83 8.87
N THR A 279 14.16 19.75 9.40
CA THR A 279 13.10 19.49 10.40
C THR A 279 11.81 20.22 10.03
N ILE A 280 10.66 19.74 10.53
CA ILE A 280 9.33 20.30 10.19
C ILE A 280 8.77 21.22 11.30
N GLN A 281 9.35 21.23 12.50
CA GLN A 281 8.69 21.77 13.71
C GLN A 281 8.63 23.30 13.84
N HIS A 282 9.34 24.07 13.00
CA HIS A 282 9.64 25.47 13.32
C HIS A 282 8.44 26.44 13.26
N GLN A 283 7.24 26.02 12.82
CA GLN A 283 6.08 26.92 12.61
C GLN A 283 4.73 26.35 13.10
N VAL A 284 4.72 25.24 13.85
CA VAL A 284 3.47 24.57 14.25
C VAL A 284 3.14 24.87 15.71
N HIS A 285 1.88 25.24 16.01
CA HIS A 285 1.46 25.46 17.39
C HIS A 285 1.54 24.19 18.23
N ARG A 286 1.82 24.37 19.52
CA ARG A 286 2.04 23.28 20.47
C ARG A 286 0.84 22.33 20.56
N ASP A 287 -0.38 22.84 20.50
CA ASP A 287 -1.60 22.04 20.60
C ASP A 287 -1.71 21.01 19.46
N VAL A 288 -1.29 21.39 18.25
CA VAL A 288 -1.25 20.49 17.08
C VAL A 288 -0.18 19.41 17.24
N ILE A 289 0.97 19.80 17.80
CA ILE A 289 2.05 18.86 18.13
C ILE A 289 1.57 17.85 19.18
N GLU A 290 0.84 18.28 20.20
CA GLU A 290 0.28 17.41 21.24
C GLU A 290 -0.71 16.41 20.66
N ILE A 291 -1.61 16.82 19.76
CA ILE A 291 -2.53 15.91 19.03
C ILE A 291 -1.76 14.82 18.29
N VAL A 292 -0.71 15.20 17.54
CA VAL A 292 0.12 14.23 16.81
C VAL A 292 0.85 13.29 17.77
N GLN A 293 1.37 13.79 18.88
CA GLN A 293 2.04 12.96 19.90
C GLN A 293 1.07 11.96 20.55
N GLU A 294 -0.21 12.33 20.73
CA GLU A 294 -1.23 11.40 21.20
C GLU A 294 -1.47 10.27 20.19
N PHE A 295 -1.51 10.57 18.89
CA PHE A 295 -1.65 9.55 17.84
C PHE A 295 -0.45 8.61 17.79
N GLU A 296 0.77 9.17 17.84
CA GLU A 296 2.02 8.39 17.90
C GLU A 296 2.02 7.48 19.15
N SER A 297 1.71 8.03 20.32
CA SER A 297 1.69 7.30 21.58
C SER A 297 0.65 6.18 21.61
N PHE A 298 -0.57 6.44 21.11
CA PHE A 298 -1.60 5.41 20.98
C PHE A 298 -1.14 4.28 20.05
N THR A 299 -0.58 4.64 18.89
CA THR A 299 -0.13 3.67 17.88
C THR A 299 0.96 2.77 18.46
N GLU A 300 2.02 3.36 19.01
CA GLU A 300 3.15 2.61 19.56
C GLU A 300 2.80 1.78 20.80
N ASN A 301 2.01 2.34 21.72
CA ASN A 301 1.87 1.75 23.06
C ASN A 301 0.60 0.90 23.23
N LYS A 302 -0.39 1.02 22.33
CA LYS A 302 -1.65 0.27 22.41
C LYS A 302 -1.94 -0.54 21.15
N LEU A 303 -1.97 0.10 19.98
CA LEU A 303 -2.43 -0.55 18.75
C LEU A 303 -1.42 -1.59 18.24
N LEU A 304 -0.14 -1.22 18.07
CA LEU A 304 0.87 -2.14 17.57
C LEU A 304 1.05 -3.36 18.49
N PRO A 305 1.15 -3.20 19.83
CA PRO A 305 1.16 -4.36 20.74
C PRO A 305 -0.07 -5.26 20.59
N PHE A 306 -1.26 -4.69 20.35
CA PHE A 306 -2.48 -5.47 20.14
C PHE A 306 -2.43 -6.28 18.83
N LEU A 307 -1.93 -5.70 17.73
CA LEU A 307 -1.71 -6.40 16.46
C LEU A 307 -0.68 -7.53 16.57
N MET A 308 0.31 -7.37 17.44
CA MET A 308 1.37 -8.36 17.65
C MET A 308 0.95 -9.53 18.55
N GLN A 309 -0.20 -9.45 19.22
CA GLN A 309 -0.67 -10.52 20.10
C GLN A 309 -1.08 -11.76 19.29
N PRO A 310 -0.64 -12.97 19.69
CA PRO A 310 -1.06 -14.19 19.03
C PRO A 310 -2.56 -14.37 19.24
N LEU A 311 -3.30 -14.57 18.15
CA LEU A 311 -4.70 -14.95 18.25
C LEU A 311 -4.77 -16.39 18.77
N GLY A 312 -5.43 -16.58 19.91
CA GLY A 312 -5.76 -17.90 20.46
C GLY A 312 -6.82 -18.60 19.61
N MET A 313 -6.46 -18.98 18.39
CA MET A 313 -7.36 -19.63 17.43
C MET A 313 -7.52 -21.10 17.81
N VAL A 314 -8.63 -21.45 18.45
CA VAL A 314 -8.96 -22.84 18.81
C VAL A 314 -10.15 -23.31 17.97
N GLY A 315 -9.90 -24.17 16.98
CA GLY A 315 -10.95 -24.92 16.25
C GLY A 315 -11.90 -24.08 15.39
N LYS A 316 -13.16 -24.54 15.27
CA LYS A 316 -14.22 -24.09 14.32
C LYS A 316 -14.66 -22.61 14.43
N ASN A 317 -14.10 -21.82 15.34
CA ASN A 317 -14.49 -20.42 15.59
C ASN A 317 -13.44 -19.39 15.13
N SER A 318 -12.43 -19.81 14.35
CA SER A 318 -11.36 -18.92 13.87
C SER A 318 -11.87 -17.66 13.18
N ASP A 319 -12.88 -17.77 12.31
CA ASP A 319 -13.39 -16.63 11.57
C ASP A 319 -14.08 -15.59 12.46
N LEU A 320 -14.85 -16.04 13.45
CA LEU A 320 -15.51 -15.16 14.42
C LEU A 320 -14.49 -14.45 15.32
N VAL A 321 -13.42 -15.14 15.73
CA VAL A 321 -12.34 -14.55 16.52
C VAL A 321 -11.61 -13.48 15.70
N ALA A 322 -11.27 -13.77 14.44
CA ALA A 322 -10.67 -12.81 13.53
C ALA A 322 -11.57 -11.58 13.33
N GLN A 323 -12.86 -11.78 13.03
CA GLN A 323 -13.83 -10.69 12.86
C GLN A 323 -13.92 -9.79 14.11
N ASN A 324 -14.02 -10.37 15.31
CA ASN A 324 -14.09 -9.60 16.55
C ASN A 324 -12.79 -8.82 16.82
N HIS A 325 -11.64 -9.41 16.48
CA HIS A 325 -10.35 -8.74 16.61
C HIS A 325 -10.25 -7.54 15.65
N ILE A 326 -10.63 -7.71 14.38
CA ILE A 326 -10.70 -6.61 13.40
C ILE A 326 -11.66 -5.51 13.85
N LYS A 327 -12.85 -5.88 14.34
CA LYS A 327 -13.82 -4.92 14.87
C LYS A 327 -13.24 -4.10 16.03
N THR A 328 -12.45 -4.73 16.90
CA THR A 328 -11.78 -4.05 18.01
C THR A 328 -10.73 -3.07 17.49
N ILE A 329 -9.91 -3.46 16.51
CA ILE A 329 -8.93 -2.59 15.85
C ILE A 329 -9.61 -1.37 15.22
N GLU A 330 -10.69 -1.61 14.46
CA GLU A 330 -11.49 -0.56 13.82
C GLU A 330 -12.02 0.44 14.85
N GLN A 331 -12.61 -0.04 15.95
CA GLN A 331 -13.12 0.81 17.03
C GLN A 331 -12.00 1.61 17.72
N MET A 332 -10.85 0.98 17.98
CA MET A 332 -9.70 1.66 18.55
C MET A 332 -9.20 2.80 17.64
N LEU A 333 -9.09 2.55 16.34
CA LEU A 333 -8.67 3.56 15.35
C LEU A 333 -9.68 4.70 15.23
N ILE A 334 -10.98 4.40 15.20
CA ILE A 334 -12.03 5.41 15.15
C ILE A 334 -11.95 6.33 16.38
N ALA A 335 -11.86 5.74 17.57
CA ALA A 335 -11.90 6.50 18.82
C ALA A 335 -10.63 7.32 19.09
N ASN A 336 -9.45 6.79 18.76
CA ASN A 336 -8.17 7.39 19.16
C ASN A 336 -7.44 8.11 18.03
N VAL A 337 -7.86 7.94 16.77
CA VAL A 337 -7.22 8.59 15.61
C VAL A 337 -8.26 9.32 14.75
N LEU A 338 -9.26 8.62 14.21
CA LEU A 338 -10.12 9.21 13.16
C LEU A 338 -11.05 10.31 13.68
N MET A 339 -11.67 10.10 14.84
CA MET A 339 -12.57 11.09 15.44
C MET A 339 -11.79 12.32 15.97
N PRO A 340 -10.66 12.15 16.70
CA PRO A 340 -9.78 13.27 17.03
C PRO A 340 -9.26 14.03 15.79
N LEU A 341 -8.84 13.32 14.73
CA LEU A 341 -8.37 13.92 13.48
C LEU A 341 -9.43 14.84 12.86
N ARG A 342 -10.67 14.36 12.77
CA ARG A 342 -11.78 15.17 12.28
C ARG A 342 -11.98 16.41 13.14
N ASN A 343 -11.91 16.29 14.45
CA ASN A 343 -12.09 17.43 15.35
C ASN A 343 -10.98 18.47 15.17
N ALA A 344 -9.73 18.02 15.09
CA ALA A 344 -8.57 18.85 14.85
C ALA A 344 -8.71 19.66 13.56
N VAL A 345 -8.93 18.96 12.45
CA VAL A 345 -9.07 19.57 11.12
C VAL A 345 -10.27 20.53 11.06
N LYS A 346 -11.38 20.20 11.74
CA LYS A 346 -12.61 20.99 11.65
C LYS A 346 -12.61 22.23 12.54
N ASN A 347 -11.96 22.19 13.70
CA ASN A 347 -12.15 23.20 14.75
C ASN A 347 -10.86 23.76 15.35
N ASP A 348 -9.76 23.00 15.35
CA ASP A 348 -8.60 23.30 16.20
C ASP A 348 -7.44 23.95 15.42
N LEU A 349 -7.40 23.75 14.09
CA LEU A 349 -6.35 24.28 13.21
C LEU A 349 -6.76 25.61 12.56
N SER A 350 -5.79 26.51 12.39
CA SER A 350 -6.00 27.85 11.82
C SER A 350 -5.10 28.18 10.63
N HIS A 351 -3.88 27.63 10.59
CA HIS A 351 -2.88 27.97 9.56
C HIS A 351 -2.58 26.77 8.65
N LEU A 352 -2.28 27.04 7.37
CA LEU A 352 -2.03 26.02 6.37
C LEU A 352 -0.88 25.08 6.75
N GLU A 353 0.16 25.62 7.39
CA GLU A 353 1.32 24.88 7.87
C GLU A 353 0.94 23.82 8.91
N GLU A 354 -0.08 24.08 9.73
CA GLU A 354 -0.59 23.13 10.73
C GLU A 354 -1.37 22.00 10.09
N PHE A 355 -2.18 22.32 9.08
CA PHE A 355 -2.90 21.34 8.29
C PHE A 355 -1.93 20.41 7.54
N GLU A 356 -0.88 20.99 6.93
CA GLU A 356 0.17 20.22 6.25
C GLU A 356 0.90 19.31 7.24
N TYR A 357 1.30 19.84 8.40
CA TYR A 357 1.95 19.07 9.45
C TYR A 357 1.08 17.91 9.95
N LEU A 358 -0.21 18.17 10.19
CA LEU A 358 -1.15 17.14 10.64
C LEU A 358 -1.37 16.07 9.56
N PHE A 359 -1.56 16.47 8.30
CA PHE A 359 -1.68 15.55 7.17
C PHE A 359 -0.45 14.64 7.08
N MET A 360 0.75 15.22 7.04
CA MET A 360 2.01 14.48 6.92
C MET A 360 2.22 13.51 8.09
N SER A 361 1.86 13.93 9.31
CA SER A 361 1.97 13.11 10.51
C SER A 361 1.00 11.92 10.49
N VAL A 362 -0.27 12.18 10.18
CA VAL A 362 -1.31 11.15 10.09
C VAL A 362 -1.01 10.16 8.96
N HIS A 363 -0.55 10.66 7.80
CA HIS A 363 -0.16 9.83 6.67
C HIS A 363 0.93 8.82 7.05
N ARG A 364 1.98 9.29 7.76
CA ARG A 364 3.05 8.43 8.26
C ARG A 364 2.52 7.39 9.26
N ILE A 365 1.71 7.81 10.22
CA ILE A 365 1.13 6.92 11.24
C ILE A 365 0.26 5.83 10.60
N LEU A 366 -0.61 6.20 9.65
CA LEU A 366 -1.47 5.24 8.94
C LEU A 366 -0.65 4.29 8.05
N SER A 367 0.41 4.78 7.41
CA SER A 367 1.34 3.94 6.65
C SER A 367 2.04 2.92 7.54
N GLU A 368 2.48 3.32 8.74
CA GLU A 368 3.06 2.44 9.75
C GLU A 368 2.05 1.36 10.18
N ILE A 369 0.82 1.77 10.54
CA ILE A 369 -0.26 0.83 10.92
C ILE A 369 -0.53 -0.18 9.82
N LEU A 370 -0.64 0.27 8.56
CA LEU A 370 -0.86 -0.57 7.40
C LEU A 370 0.27 -1.61 7.25
N SER A 371 1.51 -1.16 7.37
CA SER A 371 2.69 -2.04 7.29
C SER A 371 2.67 -3.14 8.37
N HIS A 372 2.35 -2.81 9.61
CA HIS A 372 2.26 -3.77 10.73
C HIS A 372 1.04 -4.69 10.63
N TYR A 373 -0.08 -4.17 10.13
CA TYR A 373 -1.28 -4.97 9.87
C TYR A 373 -1.00 -6.10 8.86
N ARG A 374 -0.13 -5.86 7.88
CA ARG A 374 0.27 -6.91 6.93
C ARG A 374 0.99 -8.06 7.61
N ASP A 375 1.91 -7.80 8.55
CA ASP A 375 2.56 -8.88 9.31
C ASP A 375 1.54 -9.72 10.09
N PHE A 376 0.51 -9.06 10.64
CA PHE A 376 -0.58 -9.72 11.33
C PHE A 376 -1.38 -10.61 10.36
N LYS A 377 -1.78 -10.10 9.19
CA LYS A 377 -2.53 -10.84 8.17
C LYS A 377 -1.78 -12.07 7.65
N GLU A 378 -0.46 -12.00 7.51
CA GLU A 378 0.36 -13.10 6.98
C GLU A 378 0.47 -14.31 7.94
N GLN A 379 -0.19 -14.30 9.09
CA GLN A 379 -0.33 -15.48 9.95
C GLN A 379 -1.17 -16.57 9.26
N PRO A 380 -0.78 -17.86 9.36
CA PRO A 380 -1.46 -18.96 8.67
C PRO A 380 -2.97 -19.05 8.93
N ALA A 381 -3.41 -18.75 10.16
CA ALA A 381 -4.82 -18.79 10.53
C ALA A 381 -5.66 -17.66 9.90
N LEU A 382 -5.01 -16.62 9.36
CA LEU A 382 -5.64 -15.40 8.85
C LEU A 382 -5.45 -15.19 7.35
N PHE A 383 -4.47 -15.86 6.75
CA PHE A 383 -4.06 -15.65 5.36
C PHE A 383 -5.23 -15.72 4.35
N PHE A 384 -6.15 -16.66 4.53
CA PHE A 384 -7.34 -16.83 3.68
C PHE A 384 -8.63 -16.22 4.27
N ASN A 385 -8.54 -15.49 5.39
CA ASN A 385 -9.71 -14.89 6.01
C ASN A 385 -10.15 -13.64 5.25
N ALA A 386 -11.33 -13.70 4.62
CA ALA A 386 -11.86 -12.62 3.81
C ALA A 386 -12.05 -11.31 4.59
N HIS A 387 -12.44 -11.36 5.87
CA HIS A 387 -12.63 -10.14 6.66
C HIS A 387 -11.32 -9.41 6.95
N VAL A 388 -10.26 -10.16 7.24
CA VAL A 388 -8.92 -9.60 7.43
C VAL A 388 -8.41 -8.95 6.15
N GLN A 389 -8.65 -9.59 5.00
CA GLN A 389 -8.30 -9.05 3.69
C GLN A 389 -9.09 -7.78 3.34
N LEU A 390 -10.42 -7.78 3.51
CA LEU A 390 -11.26 -6.62 3.22
C LEU A 390 -10.94 -5.43 4.13
N PHE A 391 -10.54 -5.67 5.38
CA PHE A 391 -10.10 -4.60 6.26
C PHE A 391 -8.76 -3.98 5.82
N GLU A 392 -7.81 -4.77 5.31
CA GLU A 392 -6.59 -4.24 4.68
C GLU A 392 -6.93 -3.29 3.53
N TYR A 393 -7.91 -3.66 2.68
CA TYR A 393 -8.34 -2.83 1.56
C TYR A 393 -8.96 -1.52 2.04
N ARG A 394 -9.78 -1.58 3.09
CA ARG A 394 -10.38 -0.37 3.70
C ARG A 394 -9.31 0.53 4.31
N LEU A 395 -8.30 -0.02 4.98
CA LEU A 395 -7.20 0.75 5.57
C LEU A 395 -6.34 1.43 4.50
N LEU A 396 -5.95 0.69 3.45
CA LEU A 396 -5.22 1.23 2.30
C LEU A 396 -6.05 2.32 1.59
N ALA A 397 -7.33 2.05 1.32
CA ALA A 397 -8.22 3.01 0.69
C ALA A 397 -8.41 4.26 1.53
N TYR A 398 -8.49 4.14 2.86
CA TYR A 398 -8.62 5.29 3.74
C TYR A 398 -7.42 6.23 3.57
N LEU A 399 -6.20 5.68 3.61
CA LEU A 399 -4.98 6.43 3.35
C LEU A 399 -5.01 7.09 1.97
N LYS A 400 -5.33 6.34 0.91
CA LYS A 400 -5.44 6.86 -0.46
C LYS A 400 -6.49 7.95 -0.64
N LEU A 401 -7.64 7.84 0.02
CA LEU A 401 -8.68 8.87 -0.02
C LEU A 401 -8.24 10.14 0.70
N LEU A 402 -7.47 10.04 1.78
CA LEU A 402 -6.85 11.23 2.41
C LEU A 402 -5.86 11.90 1.47
N GLU A 403 -5.02 11.13 0.76
CA GLU A 403 -4.08 11.66 -0.23
C GLU A 403 -4.81 12.42 -1.36
N LYS A 404 -5.80 11.77 -2.00
CA LYS A 404 -6.57 12.37 -3.11
C LYS A 404 -7.35 13.62 -2.70
N ARG A 405 -7.76 13.69 -1.43
CA ARG A 405 -8.60 14.75 -0.90
C ARG A 405 -7.86 15.67 0.05
N LYS A 406 -6.52 15.65 0.04
CA LYS A 406 -5.68 16.48 0.90
C LYS A 406 -6.13 17.95 0.84
N ASP A 407 -6.25 18.49 -0.37
CA ASP A 407 -6.64 19.89 -0.61
C ASP A 407 -8.13 20.19 -0.36
N GLU A 408 -8.94 19.22 0.08
CA GLU A 408 -10.34 19.40 0.47
C GLU A 408 -10.61 19.09 1.95
N ILE A 409 -9.63 18.49 2.62
CA ILE A 409 -9.72 18.09 4.02
C ILE A 409 -8.78 18.95 4.84
N PHE A 410 -7.51 19.05 4.43
CA PHE A 410 -6.43 19.67 5.19
C PHE A 410 -6.20 21.11 4.72
N ILE A 411 -7.24 21.92 4.79
CA ILE A 411 -7.19 23.35 4.49
C ILE A 411 -8.10 24.14 5.45
N PRO A 412 -7.82 25.43 5.70
CA PRO A 412 -8.74 26.28 6.45
C PRO A 412 -10.10 26.36 5.75
N MET A 413 -11.18 26.05 6.46
CA MET A 413 -12.54 26.06 5.91
C MET A 413 -13.54 26.67 6.90
N SER A 414 -14.50 27.40 6.36
CA SER A 414 -15.72 27.77 7.07
C SER A 414 -16.64 26.54 7.25
N LYS A 415 -17.63 26.66 8.14
CA LYS A 415 -18.66 25.63 8.34
C LYS A 415 -19.45 25.32 7.06
N GLN A 416 -19.64 26.31 6.19
CA GLN A 416 -20.36 26.12 4.93
C GLN A 416 -19.51 25.34 3.93
N GLU A 417 -18.22 25.68 3.80
CA GLU A 417 -17.28 24.95 2.94
C GLU A 417 -17.12 23.50 3.41
N TRP A 418 -17.04 23.25 4.73
CA TRP A 418 -17.03 21.90 5.29
C TRP A 418 -18.25 21.09 4.84
N GLN A 419 -19.44 21.69 4.89
CA GLN A 419 -20.68 21.01 4.47
C GLN A 419 -20.66 20.68 2.97
N VAL A 420 -20.15 21.60 2.14
CA VAL A 420 -19.99 21.35 0.69
C VAL A 420 -19.02 20.20 0.43
N MET A 421 -17.88 20.16 1.12
CA MET A 421 -16.91 19.05 0.97
C MET A 421 -17.47 17.73 1.49
N HIS A 422 -18.23 17.77 2.58
CA HIS A 422 -18.93 16.60 3.09
C HIS A 422 -19.95 16.07 2.07
N GLU A 423 -20.79 16.93 1.48
CA GLU A 423 -21.75 16.53 0.46
C GLU A 423 -21.08 15.90 -0.75
N ARG A 424 -19.98 16.50 -1.24
CA ARG A 424 -19.17 15.95 -2.33
C ARG A 424 -18.59 14.57 -1.98
N SER A 425 -18.10 14.39 -0.75
CA SER A 425 -17.56 13.11 -0.28
C SER A 425 -18.60 11.97 -0.32
N GLN A 426 -19.89 12.30 -0.16
CA GLN A 426 -20.99 11.34 -0.16
C GLN A 426 -21.59 11.09 -1.55
N GLN A 427 -21.24 11.90 -2.56
CA GLN A 427 -21.82 11.78 -3.90
C GLN A 427 -21.65 10.40 -4.55
N PRO A 428 -20.49 9.72 -4.48
CA PRO A 428 -20.34 8.40 -5.11
C PRO A 428 -21.34 7.38 -4.58
N ILE A 429 -21.49 7.29 -3.25
CA ILE A 429 -22.40 6.34 -2.60
C ILE A 429 -23.86 6.68 -2.94
N LYS A 430 -24.23 7.97 -2.91
CA LYS A 430 -25.57 8.41 -3.30
C LYS A 430 -25.90 8.04 -4.75
N LYS A 431 -24.97 8.26 -5.69
CA LYS A 431 -25.17 7.87 -7.10
C LYS A 431 -25.34 6.36 -7.27
N LEU A 432 -24.57 5.55 -6.54
CA LEU A 432 -24.73 4.10 -6.56
C LEU A 432 -26.10 3.68 -6.03
N GLN A 433 -26.56 4.29 -4.94
CA GLN A 433 -27.89 4.05 -4.38
C GLN A 433 -29.00 4.48 -5.34
N GLU A 434 -28.87 5.62 -6.02
CA GLU A 434 -29.78 6.11 -7.06
C GLU A 434 -29.88 5.12 -8.24
N ILE A 435 -28.74 4.69 -8.79
CA ILE A 435 -28.69 3.68 -9.87
C ILE A 435 -29.44 2.41 -9.44
N MET A 436 -29.18 1.94 -8.22
CA MET A 436 -29.83 0.74 -7.72
C MET A 436 -31.33 0.93 -7.48
N PHE A 437 -31.75 2.08 -6.96
CA PHE A 437 -33.15 2.39 -6.75
C PHE A 437 -33.94 2.44 -8.07
N ASP A 438 -33.38 3.11 -9.08
CA ASP A 438 -34.02 3.26 -10.39
C ASP A 438 -34.20 1.91 -11.11
N GLN A 439 -33.20 1.02 -11.02
CA GLN A 439 -33.22 -0.27 -11.70
C GLN A 439 -33.94 -1.37 -10.91
N ALA A 440 -34.03 -1.28 -9.58
CA ALA A 440 -34.56 -2.34 -8.73
C ALA A 440 -36.04 -2.61 -8.97
N LYS A 441 -36.84 -1.56 -9.23
CA LYS A 441 -38.28 -1.71 -9.46
C LYS A 441 -38.55 -2.58 -10.69
N ASP A 442 -38.00 -2.19 -11.84
CA ASP A 442 -38.20 -2.90 -13.11
C ASP A 442 -37.62 -4.32 -13.06
N TYR A 443 -36.47 -4.50 -12.40
CA TYR A 443 -35.86 -5.81 -12.18
C TYR A 443 -36.79 -6.74 -11.39
N ASN A 444 -37.34 -6.26 -10.26
CA ASN A 444 -38.20 -7.04 -9.39
C ASN A 444 -39.53 -7.39 -10.07
N GLU A 445 -40.13 -6.46 -10.82
CA GLU A 445 -41.34 -6.70 -11.60
C GLU A 445 -41.12 -7.80 -12.65
N LEU A 446 -39.98 -7.78 -13.36
CA LEU A 446 -39.63 -8.82 -14.33
C LEU A 446 -39.36 -10.17 -13.67
N GLN A 447 -38.71 -10.21 -12.50
CA GLN A 447 -38.50 -11.47 -11.77
C GLN A 447 -39.81 -12.11 -11.33
N LEU A 448 -40.73 -11.32 -10.79
CA LEU A 448 -42.08 -11.78 -10.42
C LEU A 448 -42.84 -12.30 -11.65
N TYR A 449 -42.77 -11.59 -12.78
CA TYR A 449 -43.38 -12.02 -14.04
C TYR A 449 -42.78 -13.34 -14.55
N ILE A 450 -41.46 -13.51 -14.50
CA ILE A 450 -40.78 -14.77 -14.86
C ILE A 450 -41.24 -15.93 -13.96
N GLN A 451 -41.40 -15.69 -12.65
CA GLN A 451 -41.90 -16.71 -11.72
C GLN A 451 -43.33 -17.12 -12.05
N GLN A 452 -44.22 -16.15 -12.35
CA GLN A 452 -45.59 -16.42 -12.80
C GLN A 452 -45.61 -17.26 -14.08
N LEU A 453 -44.85 -16.88 -15.10
CA LEU A 453 -44.75 -17.64 -16.35
C LEU A 453 -44.18 -19.05 -16.15
N LYS A 454 -43.22 -19.25 -15.24
CA LYS A 454 -42.71 -20.59 -14.89
C LYS A 454 -43.77 -21.45 -14.20
N HIS A 455 -44.60 -20.87 -13.33
CA HIS A 455 -45.73 -21.57 -12.73
C HIS A 455 -46.77 -21.97 -13.78
N GLU A 456 -47.11 -21.07 -14.71
CA GLU A 456 -47.99 -21.38 -15.84
C GLU A 456 -47.41 -22.49 -16.72
N GLN A 457 -46.12 -22.44 -17.03
CA GLN A 457 -45.44 -23.48 -17.81
C GLN A 457 -45.53 -24.85 -17.13
N ASN A 458 -45.37 -24.91 -15.79
CA ASN A 458 -45.49 -26.15 -15.02
C ASN A 458 -46.92 -26.67 -14.96
N GLN A 459 -47.94 -25.80 -14.92
CA GLN A 459 -49.34 -26.20 -15.01
C GLN A 459 -49.72 -26.71 -16.42
N VAL A 460 -49.10 -26.18 -17.47
CA VAL A 460 -49.31 -26.60 -18.86
C VAL A 460 -48.71 -27.99 -19.16
N LYS A 461 -47.71 -28.46 -18.39
CA LYS A 461 -47.09 -29.79 -18.56
C LYS A 461 -48.07 -30.97 -18.32
N GLY A 462 -49.22 -30.74 -17.67
CA GLY A 462 -50.23 -31.78 -17.38
C GLY A 462 -51.22 -32.09 -18.51
N SER A 463 -51.21 -31.38 -19.65
CA SER A 463 -52.20 -31.59 -20.73
C SER A 463 -51.57 -31.45 -22.12
N LEU A 464 -51.58 -32.54 -22.91
CA LEU A 464 -50.93 -32.66 -24.23
C LEU A 464 -51.39 -31.60 -25.25
N LEU A 465 -52.68 -31.23 -25.25
CA LEU A 465 -53.25 -30.22 -26.16
C LEU A 465 -52.89 -28.77 -25.77
N LYS A 466 -52.80 -28.46 -24.46
CA LYS A 466 -52.36 -27.12 -23.99
C LYS A 466 -50.87 -26.88 -24.23
N LYS A 467 -50.06 -27.95 -24.25
CA LYS A 467 -48.61 -27.90 -24.47
C LYS A 467 -48.23 -27.37 -25.86
N ILE A 468 -49.02 -27.67 -26.89
CA ILE A 468 -48.71 -27.31 -28.29
C ILE A 468 -49.02 -25.83 -28.58
N VAL A 469 -50.09 -25.26 -28.01
CA VAL A 469 -50.53 -23.88 -28.33
C VAL A 469 -50.08 -22.85 -27.29
N LYS A 470 -50.13 -23.17 -25.99
CA LYS A 470 -49.72 -22.24 -24.92
C LYS A 470 -48.27 -22.42 -24.50
N GLY A 471 -47.70 -23.61 -24.64
CA GLY A 471 -46.32 -23.90 -24.25
C GLY A 471 -45.29 -23.05 -25.00
N GLY A 472 -45.39 -22.96 -26.33
CA GLY A 472 -44.45 -22.17 -27.14
C GLY A 472 -44.56 -20.65 -26.92
N LYS A 473 -45.76 -20.13 -26.62
CA LYS A 473 -45.95 -18.71 -26.27
C LYS A 473 -45.33 -18.39 -24.90
N VAL A 474 -45.65 -19.19 -23.88
CA VAL A 474 -45.09 -19.02 -22.52
C VAL A 474 -43.57 -19.14 -22.54
N GLU A 475 -43.01 -20.07 -23.34
CA GLU A 475 -41.56 -20.22 -23.49
C GLU A 475 -40.92 -18.99 -24.15
N LYS A 476 -41.54 -18.44 -25.19
CA LYS A 476 -41.10 -17.20 -25.83
C LYS A 476 -41.16 -16.00 -24.87
N ASP A 477 -42.25 -15.88 -24.10
CA ASP A 477 -42.44 -14.79 -23.13
C ASP A 477 -41.41 -14.88 -21.99
N ILE A 478 -41.07 -16.10 -21.52
CA ILE A 478 -39.98 -16.34 -20.55
C ILE A 478 -38.63 -15.91 -21.14
N LEU A 479 -38.34 -16.25 -22.40
CA LEU A 479 -37.08 -15.87 -23.05
C LEU A 479 -36.97 -14.35 -23.20
N GLN A 480 -38.05 -13.68 -23.58
CA GLN A 480 -38.10 -12.21 -23.69
C GLN A 480 -37.90 -11.53 -22.33
N ALA A 481 -38.61 -12.01 -21.29
CA ALA A 481 -38.46 -11.46 -19.95
C ALA A 481 -37.04 -11.66 -19.41
N LYS A 482 -36.43 -12.84 -19.59
CA LYS A 482 -35.03 -13.10 -19.23
C LYS A 482 -34.04 -12.19 -19.97
N HIS A 483 -34.29 -11.94 -21.26
CA HIS A 483 -33.46 -11.03 -22.04
C HIS A 483 -33.58 -9.59 -21.51
N ALA A 484 -34.79 -9.13 -21.18
CA ALA A 484 -35.00 -7.82 -20.56
C ALA A 484 -34.28 -7.70 -19.20
N THR A 485 -34.37 -8.72 -18.35
CA THR A 485 -33.62 -8.78 -17.08
C THR A 485 -32.10 -8.71 -17.32
N LEU A 486 -31.58 -9.38 -18.34
CA LEU A 486 -30.16 -9.31 -18.70
C LEU A 486 -29.76 -7.92 -19.18
N LEU A 487 -30.62 -7.20 -19.90
CA LEU A 487 -30.37 -5.82 -20.32
C LEU A 487 -30.28 -4.88 -19.11
N ILE A 488 -31.21 -4.99 -18.16
CA ILE A 488 -31.17 -4.23 -16.90
C ILE A 488 -29.88 -4.54 -16.13
N LYS A 489 -29.54 -5.83 -16.00
CA LYS A 489 -28.30 -6.28 -15.35
C LYS A 489 -27.06 -5.67 -16.01
N LYS A 490 -27.00 -5.69 -17.36
CA LYS A 490 -25.91 -5.11 -18.14
C LYS A 490 -25.82 -3.60 -17.95
N GLN A 491 -26.94 -2.90 -18.02
CA GLN A 491 -27.00 -1.45 -17.87
C GLN A 491 -26.53 -1.04 -16.47
N THR A 492 -27.09 -1.67 -15.44
CA THR A 492 -26.70 -1.46 -14.03
C THR A 492 -25.19 -1.68 -13.84
N TYR A 493 -24.65 -2.78 -14.38
CA TYR A 493 -23.23 -3.09 -14.28
C TYR A 493 -22.35 -1.99 -14.89
N LEU A 494 -22.71 -1.48 -16.07
CA LEU A 494 -21.97 -0.40 -16.73
C LEU A 494 -22.10 0.94 -16.00
N ASP A 495 -23.29 1.27 -15.52
CA ASP A 495 -23.56 2.52 -14.81
C ASP A 495 -22.80 2.57 -13.48
N VAL A 496 -22.82 1.47 -12.73
CA VAL A 496 -22.04 1.32 -11.49
C VAL A 496 -20.54 1.49 -11.75
N LEU A 497 -20.00 0.87 -12.81
CA LEU A 497 -18.59 1.02 -13.18
C LEU A 497 -18.22 2.44 -13.65
N SER A 498 -19.20 3.24 -14.07
CA SER A 498 -18.96 4.63 -14.49
C SER A 498 -18.80 5.60 -13.30
N VAL A 499 -19.42 5.30 -12.15
CA VAL A 499 -19.37 6.17 -10.96
C VAL A 499 -17.94 6.47 -10.49
N PRO A 500 -17.06 5.48 -10.22
CA PRO A 500 -15.70 5.77 -9.78
C PRO A 500 -14.89 6.54 -10.84
N LYS A 501 -15.13 6.29 -12.13
CA LYS A 501 -14.45 7.00 -13.23
C LYS A 501 -14.83 8.48 -13.27
N GLY A 502 -16.11 8.78 -13.09
CA GLY A 502 -16.61 10.16 -13.06
C GLY A 502 -16.27 10.92 -11.78
N LEU A 503 -15.89 10.22 -10.70
CA LEU A 503 -15.60 10.77 -9.38
C LEU A 503 -14.26 10.22 -8.83
N SER A 504 -13.21 10.31 -9.64
CA SER A 504 -11.89 9.72 -9.35
C SER A 504 -11.22 10.26 -8.07
N LYS A 505 -11.51 11.51 -7.68
CA LYS A 505 -11.04 12.13 -6.44
C LYS A 505 -11.70 11.54 -5.18
N TYR A 506 -12.89 10.97 -5.32
CA TYR A 506 -13.70 10.40 -4.24
C TYR A 506 -13.81 8.87 -4.35
N SER A 507 -12.93 8.23 -5.10
CA SER A 507 -12.92 6.78 -5.24
C SER A 507 -11.49 6.26 -5.28
N VAL A 508 -11.29 5.05 -4.78
CA VAL A 508 -10.01 4.34 -4.88
C VAL A 508 -10.27 3.01 -5.56
N PHE A 509 -9.55 2.74 -6.66
CA PHE A 509 -9.55 1.42 -7.27
C PHE A 509 -8.36 0.63 -6.72
N ILE A 510 -8.63 -0.26 -5.78
CA ILE A 510 -7.63 -0.95 -4.97
C ILE A 510 -6.57 -1.65 -5.83
N GLU A 511 -6.99 -2.38 -6.88
CA GLU A 511 -6.08 -3.12 -7.77
C GLU A 511 -5.15 -2.21 -8.59
N PHE A 512 -5.50 -0.94 -8.78
CA PHE A 512 -4.72 0.03 -9.55
C PHE A 512 -3.87 0.94 -8.67
N GLU A 513 -4.26 1.11 -7.41
CA GLU A 513 -3.60 2.00 -6.44
C GLU A 513 -2.74 1.23 -5.42
N SER A 514 -2.80 -0.10 -5.45
CA SER A 514 -1.90 -1.01 -4.75
C SER A 514 -0.73 -1.40 -5.65
N LEU A 515 0.50 -1.37 -5.12
CA LEU A 515 1.70 -1.90 -5.78
C LEU A 515 1.76 -3.44 -5.76
N THR A 516 0.82 -4.09 -5.09
CA THR A 516 0.67 -5.55 -5.04
C THR A 516 -0.60 -6.02 -5.75
N SER A 517 -0.52 -7.14 -6.49
CA SER A 517 -1.68 -7.78 -7.10
C SER A 517 -2.57 -8.40 -6.00
N LEU A 518 -3.87 -8.09 -6.01
CA LEU A 518 -4.78 -8.37 -4.89
C LEU A 518 -5.93 -9.33 -5.23
N SER A 519 -6.56 -9.19 -6.39
CA SER A 519 -7.57 -10.12 -6.89
C SER A 519 -7.54 -10.24 -8.40
N GLU A 520 -7.85 -11.43 -8.90
CA GLU A 520 -7.86 -11.68 -10.35
C GLU A 520 -9.22 -11.52 -11.02
N LEU A 521 -10.28 -11.67 -10.24
CA LEU A 521 -11.65 -11.88 -10.71
C LEU A 521 -12.60 -10.78 -10.27
N GLU A 522 -12.13 -9.88 -9.42
CA GLU A 522 -12.98 -8.93 -8.69
C GLU A 522 -12.31 -7.56 -8.68
N ARG A 523 -13.14 -6.54 -8.83
CA ARG A 523 -12.81 -5.13 -8.72
C ARG A 523 -13.24 -4.63 -7.35
N HIS A 524 -12.32 -3.98 -6.65
CA HIS A 524 -12.61 -3.36 -5.36
C HIS A 524 -12.50 -1.84 -5.47
N TYR A 525 -13.63 -1.18 -5.29
CA TYR A 525 -13.72 0.28 -5.26
C TYR A 525 -14.04 0.72 -3.84
N ALA A 526 -13.34 1.73 -3.34
CA ALA A 526 -13.60 2.28 -2.02
C ALA A 526 -14.01 3.75 -2.10
N PHE A 527 -14.98 4.15 -1.28
CA PHE A 527 -15.56 5.49 -1.27
C PHE A 527 -15.56 6.09 0.14
N PRO A 528 -15.37 7.42 0.29
CA PRO A 528 -15.38 8.10 1.58
C PRO A 528 -16.66 7.83 2.39
N SER A 529 -16.52 7.59 3.69
CA SER A 529 -17.65 7.37 4.60
C SER A 529 -17.53 8.20 5.88
N GLY A 530 -18.66 8.60 6.44
CA GLY A 530 -18.74 9.45 7.63
C GLY A 530 -18.56 10.96 7.36
N ASP A 531 -18.49 11.76 8.42
CA ASP A 531 -18.30 13.21 8.35
C ASP A 531 -17.03 13.56 7.56
N ASN A 532 -17.25 14.28 6.45
CA ASN A 532 -16.29 14.58 5.40
C ASN A 532 -15.42 13.39 4.95
N GLY A 533 -15.86 12.14 5.13
CA GLY A 533 -15.09 10.95 4.80
C GLY A 533 -13.96 10.58 5.78
N ILE A 534 -13.95 11.14 6.99
CA ILE A 534 -12.84 11.03 7.95
C ILE A 534 -13.15 10.05 9.08
N ILE A 535 -14.34 10.10 9.67
CA ILE A 535 -14.63 9.41 10.94
C ILE A 535 -14.95 7.91 10.80
N ARG A 536 -15.01 7.37 9.59
CA ARG A 536 -15.28 5.96 9.30
C ARG A 536 -14.33 5.48 8.22
N PHE A 537 -13.99 4.19 8.29
CA PHE A 537 -13.31 3.54 7.18
C PHE A 537 -14.20 3.53 5.92
N PRO A 538 -13.61 3.56 4.71
CA PRO A 538 -14.34 3.69 3.46
C PRO A 538 -15.36 2.57 3.26
N PHE A 539 -16.44 2.91 2.55
CA PHE A 539 -17.37 1.93 2.01
C PHE A 539 -16.68 1.17 0.88
N LEU A 540 -16.61 -0.15 0.99
CA LEU A 540 -15.93 -1.01 0.03
C LEU A 540 -16.95 -1.70 -0.87
N MET A 541 -17.00 -1.28 -2.13
CA MET A 541 -17.82 -1.87 -3.17
C MET A 541 -17.03 -2.96 -3.90
N LYS A 542 -17.64 -4.14 -4.00
CA LYS A 542 -17.08 -5.31 -4.67
C LYS A 542 -17.89 -5.65 -5.92
N ILE A 543 -17.22 -5.75 -7.07
CA ILE A 543 -17.85 -6.03 -8.36
C ILE A 543 -17.04 -7.10 -9.08
N PRO A 544 -17.64 -8.17 -9.63
CA PRO A 544 -16.91 -9.14 -10.43
C PRO A 544 -16.42 -8.53 -11.74
N GLU A 545 -15.31 -9.01 -12.26
CA GLU A 545 -14.75 -8.55 -13.55
C GLU A 545 -15.68 -8.85 -14.73
N ASN A 546 -16.41 -9.96 -14.64
CA ASN A 546 -17.32 -10.43 -15.68
C ASN A 546 -18.78 -10.14 -15.32
N LEU A 547 -19.54 -9.60 -16.28
CA LEU A 547 -20.98 -9.39 -16.17
C LEU A 547 -21.74 -10.70 -15.87
N ALA A 548 -21.23 -11.85 -16.31
CA ALA A 548 -21.85 -13.14 -16.05
C ALA A 548 -22.00 -13.40 -14.55
N ASP A 549 -20.97 -13.04 -13.78
CA ASP A 549 -20.85 -13.30 -12.34
C ASP A 549 -21.50 -12.20 -11.49
N PHE A 550 -21.92 -11.08 -12.09
CA PHE A 550 -22.59 -10.00 -11.37
C PHE A 550 -23.92 -10.49 -10.77
N ASP A 551 -24.14 -10.29 -9.49
CA ASP A 551 -25.41 -10.63 -8.84
C ASP A 551 -26.11 -9.32 -8.46
N PHE A 552 -27.23 -9.03 -9.13
CA PHE A 552 -27.98 -7.79 -8.93
C PHE A 552 -28.57 -7.71 -7.52
N GLU A 553 -29.12 -8.80 -6.99
CA GLU A 553 -29.79 -8.82 -5.68
C GLU A 553 -28.76 -8.70 -4.56
N ALA A 554 -27.66 -9.44 -4.65
CA ALA A 554 -26.57 -9.35 -3.68
C ALA A 554 -25.92 -7.96 -3.69
N PHE A 555 -25.70 -7.38 -4.87
CA PHE A 555 -25.17 -6.03 -4.99
C PHE A 555 -26.14 -4.99 -4.43
N HIS A 556 -27.43 -5.07 -4.77
CA HIS A 556 -28.48 -4.19 -4.22
C HIS A 556 -28.48 -4.22 -2.69
N ALA A 557 -28.45 -5.42 -2.09
CA ALA A 557 -28.41 -5.57 -0.64
C ALA A 557 -27.16 -4.89 -0.02
N SER A 558 -26.00 -5.02 -0.66
CA SER A 558 -24.75 -4.45 -0.16
C SER A 558 -24.72 -2.91 -0.12
N MET A 559 -25.54 -2.21 -0.91
CA MET A 559 -25.59 -0.74 -0.93
C MET A 559 -26.30 -0.11 0.28
N TYR A 560 -27.02 -0.93 1.05
CA TYR A 560 -27.83 -0.49 2.20
C TYR A 560 -27.43 -1.15 3.52
N MET A 561 -26.38 -1.98 3.51
CA MET A 561 -25.79 -2.52 4.73
C MET A 561 -24.63 -1.63 5.17
N ASP A 562 -24.80 -0.98 6.32
CA ASP A 562 -23.77 -0.22 7.04
C ASP A 562 -23.59 -0.83 8.44
#